data_AF-A0A8C5LCR7-F1
#
_entry.id   AF-A0A8C5LCR7-F1
#
_cell.length_a   1.000
_cell.length_b   1.000
_cell.length_c   1.000
_cell.angle_alpha   90.00
_cell.angle_beta   90.00
_cell.angle_gamma   90.00
#
_symmetry.space_group_name_H-M   'P 1'
#
loop_
_entity.id
_entity.type
_entity.pdbx_description
1 polymer ?
#
loop_
_entity_poly.entity_id
_entity_poly.type
_entity_poly.pdbx_seq_one_letter_code
_entity_poly.pdbx_strand_id
1 'polypeptide(L)' 'METALPKTPWKSSIPENSPETVVAVFSVFDPDSGDNGRMVCSIQNDLPFFLKPTFKNFYTLVTEGPLDRESRDEY' A
#
# COMPACT_ATOMS: atom_id res chain seq x y z
N MET A 1 -9.07 -0.14 26.68
CA MET A 1 -9.86 -0.77 25.61
C MET A 1 -8.99 -0.71 24.37
N GLU A 2 -8.38 -1.83 24.01
CA GLU A 2 -7.39 -1.90 22.94
C GLU A 2 -8.14 -2.07 21.62
N THR A 3 -8.29 -0.99 20.86
CA THR A 3 -8.91 -1.04 19.54
C THR A 3 -7.91 -1.73 18.61
N ALA A 4 -8.10 -3.02 18.38
CA ALA A 4 -7.32 -3.76 17.39
C ALA A 4 -7.50 -3.07 16.03
N LEU A 5 -6.43 -2.50 15.48
CA LEU A 5 -6.40 -2.00 14.10
C LEU A 5 -6.84 -3.15 13.17
N PRO A 6 -7.62 -2.89 12.11
CA PRO A 6 -7.96 -3.92 11.15
C PRO A 6 -6.67 -4.48 10.55
N LYS A 7 -6.32 -5.73 10.90
CA LYS A 7 -5.20 -6.45 10.31
C LYS A 7 -5.44 -6.54 8.82
N THR A 8 -4.80 -5.65 8.07
CA THR A 8 -5.03 -5.53 6.64
C THR A 8 -4.10 -6.51 5.94
N PRO A 9 -4.60 -7.31 4.97
CA PRO A 9 -3.79 -8.35 4.36
C PRO A 9 -2.67 -7.71 3.53
N TRP A 10 -1.43 -7.95 3.95
CA TRP A 10 -0.24 -7.74 3.13
C TRP A 10 0.27 -9.09 2.63
N LYS A 11 0.89 -9.10 1.44
CA LYS A 11 1.58 -10.28 0.91
C LYS A 11 3.08 -10.11 1.11
N SER A 12 3.71 -11.08 1.79
CA SER A 12 5.17 -11.13 1.94
C SER A 12 5.89 -11.71 0.72
N SER A 13 5.17 -12.38 -0.17
CA SER A 13 5.71 -12.93 -1.41
C SER A 13 4.67 -12.80 -2.51
N ILE A 14 5.10 -12.26 -3.65
CA ILE A 14 4.31 -12.13 -4.87
C ILE A 14 5.08 -12.77 -6.03
N PRO A 15 4.38 -13.41 -7.00
CA PRO A 15 5.03 -13.91 -8.20
C PRO A 15 5.58 -12.74 -9.02
N GLU A 16 6.84 -12.82 -9.43
CA GLU A 16 7.52 -11.71 -10.10
C GLU A 16 6.93 -11.41 -11.49
N ASN A 17 6.53 -12.45 -12.23
CA ASN A 17 6.02 -12.34 -13.60
C ASN A 17 4.51 -11.98 -13.69
N SER A 18 3.89 -11.55 -12.58
CA SER A 18 2.46 -11.21 -12.57
C SER A 18 2.25 -9.71 -12.82
N PRO A 19 1.52 -9.33 -13.89
CA PRO A 19 1.23 -7.92 -14.14
C PRO A 19 0.28 -7.35 -13.07
N GLU A 20 0.54 -6.11 -12.66
CA GLU A 20 -0.34 -5.28 -11.82
C GLU A 20 -0.88 -5.99 -10.55
N THR A 21 0.02 -6.56 -9.76
CA THR A 21 -0.34 -7.36 -8.58
C THR A 21 -0.62 -6.49 -7.37
N VAL A 22 -1.75 -6.72 -6.70
CA VAL A 22 -2.05 -6.12 -5.38
C VAL A 22 -1.15 -6.75 -4.32
N VAL A 23 -0.32 -5.90 -3.69
CA VAL A 23 0.63 -6.24 -2.63
C VAL A 23 -0.03 -6.09 -1.26
N ALA A 24 -0.69 -4.96 -1.04
CA ALA A 24 -1.33 -4.64 0.21
C ALA A 24 -2.53 -3.71 0.01
N VAL A 25 -3.50 -3.83 0.90
CA VAL A 25 -4.56 -2.83 1.11
C VAL A 25 -4.39 -2.35 2.54
N PHE A 26 -4.49 -1.05 2.82
CA PHE A 26 -4.40 -0.51 4.17
C PHE A 26 -5.24 0.75 4.33
N SER A 27 -5.68 1.03 5.55
CA SER A 27 -6.40 2.26 5.89
C SER A 27 -5.54 3.16 6.78
N VAL A 28 -5.60 4.46 6.53
CA VAL A 28 -4.97 5.47 7.38
C VAL A 28 -6.07 6.26 8.07
N PHE A 29 -5.94 6.51 9.37
CA PHE A 29 -6.95 7.23 10.13
C PHE A 29 -6.30 8.17 11.14
N ASP A 30 -6.73 9.43 11.09
CA ASP A 30 -6.42 10.47 12.05
C ASP A 30 -7.71 10.76 12.85
N PRO A 31 -7.71 10.64 14.19
CA PRO A 31 -8.90 10.88 15.01
C PRO A 31 -9.32 12.35 15.07
N ASP A 32 -8.48 13.28 14.62
CA ASP A 32 -8.79 14.70 14.63
C ASP A 32 -9.84 15.07 13.56
N SER A 33 -10.55 16.16 13.82
CA SER A 33 -11.62 16.67 12.95
C SER A 33 -11.20 17.93 12.20
N GLY A 34 -11.88 18.22 11.09
CA GLY A 34 -11.59 19.39 10.27
C GLY A 34 -10.26 19.24 9.54
N ASP A 35 -9.52 20.33 9.40
CA ASP A 35 -8.25 20.34 8.66
C ASP A 35 -7.15 19.52 9.34
N ASN A 36 -7.24 19.33 10.66
CA ASN A 36 -6.30 18.51 11.43
C ASN A 36 -6.44 17.01 11.12
N GLY A 37 -7.59 16.55 10.61
CA GLY A 37 -7.80 15.17 10.20
C GLY A 37 -7.44 14.89 8.72
N ARG A 38 -6.89 15.87 7.99
CA ARG A 38 -6.52 15.69 6.58
C ARG A 38 -5.22 14.91 6.46
N MET A 39 -5.27 13.83 5.69
CA MET A 39 -4.15 12.93 5.47
C MET A 39 -3.75 12.93 4.00
N VAL A 40 -2.44 12.94 3.73
CA VAL A 40 -1.86 12.72 2.41
C VAL A 40 -0.84 11.60 2.51
N CYS A 41 -0.99 10.57 1.69
CA CYS A 41 -0.07 9.44 1.64
C CYS A 41 0.67 9.42 0.30
N SER A 42 1.95 9.06 0.33
CA SER A 42 2.80 8.95 -0.85
C SER A 42 3.80 7.80 -0.67
N ILE A 43 4.41 7.38 -1.77
CA ILE A 43 5.50 6.40 -1.82
C ILE A 43 6.70 7.04 -2.52
N GLN A 44 7.87 6.42 -2.38
CA GLN A 44 9.07 6.88 -3.08
C GLN A 44 8.90 6.68 -4.59
N ASN A 45 9.40 7.65 -5.38
CA ASN A 45 9.19 7.69 -6.83
C ASN A 45 10.06 6.68 -7.61
N ASP A 46 11.06 6.07 -6.97
CA ASP A 46 12.03 5.14 -7.55
C ASP A 46 11.65 3.66 -7.32
N LEU A 47 10.44 3.40 -6.82
CA LEU A 47 9.93 2.06 -6.62
C LEU A 47 8.90 1.69 -7.70
N PRO A 48 8.88 0.43 -8.19
CA PRO A 48 7.97 -0.03 -9.24
C PRO A 48 6.57 -0.35 -8.68
N PHE A 49 6.00 0.56 -7.87
CA PHE A 49 4.68 0.40 -7.29
C PHE A 49 3.84 1.65 -7.47
N PHE A 50 2.53 1.46 -7.48
CA PHE A 50 1.54 2.52 -7.41
C PHE A 50 0.80 2.47 -6.08
N LEU A 51 0.71 3.64 -5.42
CA LEU A 51 -0.20 3.85 -4.31
C LEU A 51 -1.52 4.42 -4.84
N LYS A 52 -2.55 3.58 -4.95
CA LYS A 52 -3.87 3.98 -5.47
C LYS A 52 -4.83 4.27 -4.30
N PRO A 53 -5.34 5.51 -4.15
CA PRO A 53 -6.42 5.79 -3.20
C PRO A 53 -7.70 5.10 -3.67
N THR A 54 -8.44 4.49 -2.75
CA THR A 54 -9.71 3.81 -3.06
C THR A 54 -10.88 4.54 -2.42
N PHE A 55 -11.27 4.19 -1.19
CA PHE A 55 -12.43 4.78 -0.49
C PHE A 55 -12.11 5.04 0.98
N LYS A 56 -12.64 6.11 1.59
CA LYS A 56 -12.53 6.39 3.05
C LYS A 56 -11.15 6.13 3.67
N ASN A 57 -10.12 6.78 3.13
CA ASN A 57 -8.73 6.67 3.59
C ASN A 57 -8.10 5.27 3.42
N PHE A 58 -8.68 4.41 2.59
CA PHE A 58 -8.05 3.18 2.15
C PHE A 58 -7.18 3.43 0.93
N TYR A 59 -6.02 2.77 0.94
CA TYR A 59 -5.04 2.77 -0.13
C TYR A 59 -4.72 1.34 -0.52
N THR A 60 -4.45 1.16 -1.81
CA THR A 60 -4.00 -0.10 -2.39
C THR A 60 -2.62 0.09 -2.98
N LEU A 61 -1.67 -0.72 -2.53
CA LEU A 61 -0.33 -0.80 -3.12
C LEU A 61 -0.34 -1.88 -4.21
N VAL A 62 0.00 -1.49 -5.43
CA VAL A 62 -0.02 -2.37 -6.63
C VAL A 62 1.34 -2.30 -7.30
N THR A 63 1.84 -3.39 -7.88
CA THR A 63 3.03 -3.32 -8.74
C THR A 63 2.73 -2.53 -10.01
N GLU A 64 3.70 -1.76 -10.50
CA GLU A 64 3.59 -1.05 -11.78
C GLU A 64 3.68 -2.00 -12.98
N GLY A 65 4.36 -3.14 -12.79
CA GLY A 65 4.48 -4.18 -13.80
C GLY A 65 5.04 -5.48 -13.19
N PRO A 66 5.54 -6.40 -14.02
CA PRO A 66 6.33 -7.53 -13.57
C PRO A 66 7.57 -7.06 -12.79
N LEU A 67 7.89 -7.78 -11.72
CA LEU A 67 9.12 -7.63 -10.98
C LEU A 67 10.15 -8.64 -11.50
N ASP A 68 11.42 -8.39 -11.17
CA ASP A 68 12.53 -9.29 -11.49
C ASP A 68 13.37 -9.53 -10.22
N ARG A 69 13.30 -10.76 -9.70
CA ARG A 69 14.01 -11.17 -8.49
C ARG A 69 15.50 -11.34 -8.70
N GLU A 70 15.97 -11.52 -9.94
CA GLU A 70 17.40 -11.59 -10.23
C GLU A 70 18.04 -10.20 -10.12
N SER A 71 17.32 -9.16 -10.55
CA SER A 71 17.75 -7.76 -10.41
C SER A 71 17.59 -7.23 -8.98
N ARG A 72 16.47 -7.55 -8.30
CA ARG A 72 16.21 -7.13 -6.91
C ARG A 72 15.22 -8.09 -6.23
N ASP A 73 15.70 -8.75 -5.19
CA ASP A 73 14.96 -9.78 -4.44
C ASP A 73 13.96 -9.20 -3.43
N GLU A 74 14.27 -8.04 -2.83
CA GLU A 74 13.47 -7.41 -1.77
C GLU A 74 13.30 -5.89 -1.95
N TYR A 75 12.16 -5.35 -1.49
CA TYR A 75 11.77 -3.94 -1.60
C TYR A 75 11.41 -3.30 -0.27
#